data_AF-F4RGN6-F1
#
_entry.id   AF-F4RGN6-F1
#
_cell.length_a   1.000
_cell.length_b   1.000
_cell.length_c   1.000
_cell.angle_alpha   90.00
_cell.angle_beta   90.00
_cell.angle_gamma   90.00
#
_symmetry.space_group_name_H-M   'P 1'
#
loop_
_entity.id
_entity.type
_entity.pdbx_description
1 polymer ?
#
loop_
_entity_poly.entity_id
_entity_poly.type
_entity_poly.pdbx_seq_one_letter_code
_entity_poly.pdbx_strand_id
1 'polypeptide(L)'
;MKLTATLILVAFAAFGLASASPVQARRVVKLEVRAPADDNPLNDLYMISTSKSQRTAKCLNFCNSGIPPVQNLDGLTWGHGPTFGSQPISNFNTFQSGFQSLAIVSQNTASVWQSGNIQFGQIQQQLQVMVINYYRMVSQLQGGCSFCTLGGQDYGFQFQNTISQFFIQVQGMLSIITSQFPGALGQLGSIFQILNACIQATFGVVNTLGISIGSVIGNLDLGVFQNCGINFNSFINSSPMSLFNSVGSVQGIVQQTTQSNFGQGFGQGFGQGFGQDFGGGSAF
;
A
#
# COMPACT_ATOMS: atom_id res chain seq x y z
N MET A 1 30.08 -8.15 -43.87
CA MET A 1 31.05 -7.32 -44.60
C MET A 1 30.60 -5.87 -44.53
N LYS A 2 31.51 -4.95 -44.12
CA LYS A 2 31.42 -3.48 -44.18
C LYS A 2 30.38 -2.82 -43.24
N LEU A 3 30.65 -1.74 -42.51
CA LEU A 3 31.87 -0.99 -42.20
C LEU A 3 31.53 -0.08 -41.01
N THR A 4 32.51 0.13 -40.14
CA THR A 4 32.65 1.15 -39.10
C THR A 4 32.55 2.59 -39.65
N ALA A 5 32.05 3.54 -38.87
CA ALA A 5 32.49 4.95 -38.94
C ALA A 5 32.08 5.75 -37.70
N THR A 6 33.03 5.88 -36.78
CA THR A 6 33.10 6.91 -35.74
C THR A 6 33.21 8.29 -36.37
N LEU A 7 32.55 9.30 -35.81
CA LEU A 7 33.05 10.68 -35.93
C LEU A 7 32.70 11.53 -34.71
N ILE A 8 33.76 11.87 -33.98
CA ILE A 8 33.83 12.88 -32.94
C ILE A 8 34.00 14.22 -33.65
N LEU A 9 33.21 15.23 -33.28
CA LEU A 9 33.46 16.62 -33.64
C LEU A 9 33.37 17.50 -32.39
N VAL A 10 34.55 17.95 -31.98
CA VAL A 10 34.79 18.99 -30.98
C VAL A 10 34.56 20.34 -31.64
N ALA A 11 33.85 21.25 -30.96
CA ALA A 11 33.91 22.68 -31.26
C ALA A 11 34.06 23.47 -29.96
N PHE A 12 35.24 24.08 -29.81
CA PHE A 12 35.60 25.10 -28.84
C PHE A 12 35.70 26.44 -29.60
N ALA A 13 35.03 27.49 -29.12
CA ALA A 13 35.38 28.93 -29.23
C ALA A 13 34.14 29.74 -28.76
N ALA A 14 34.12 30.48 -27.65
CA ALA A 14 34.91 31.64 -27.20
C ALA A 14 34.28 33.00 -27.56
N PHE A 15 34.40 33.93 -26.59
CA PHE A 15 33.99 35.36 -26.55
C PHE A 15 32.50 35.63 -26.25
N GLY A 16 32.09 36.47 -25.29
CA GLY A 16 32.78 37.44 -24.44
C GLY A 16 31.91 38.71 -24.28
N LEU A 17 31.95 39.35 -23.10
CA LEU A 17 31.35 40.65 -22.71
C LEU A 17 29.85 40.60 -22.32
N ALA A 18 29.32 41.24 -21.27
CA ALA A 18 29.87 42.18 -20.31
C ALA A 18 29.04 42.15 -19.00
N SER A 19 29.66 42.68 -17.95
CA SER A 19 29.21 42.87 -16.58
C SER A 19 28.03 43.82 -16.39
N ALA A 20 27.09 43.43 -15.53
CA ALA A 20 26.39 44.35 -14.62
C ALA A 20 25.81 43.59 -13.40
N SER A 21 26.16 44.08 -12.22
CA SER A 21 25.51 43.87 -10.92
C SER A 21 25.61 45.23 -10.22
N PRO A 22 24.92 45.50 -9.09
CA PRO A 22 23.73 44.90 -8.50
C PRO A 22 22.66 45.97 -8.14
N VAL A 23 21.41 45.59 -7.84
CA VAL A 23 20.58 46.39 -6.93
C VAL A 23 19.86 45.46 -5.95
N GLN A 24 20.32 45.54 -4.70
CA GLN A 24 19.68 44.97 -3.52
C GLN A 24 18.40 45.74 -3.19
N ALA A 25 17.32 45.02 -2.93
CA ALA A 25 16.24 45.49 -2.06
C ALA A 25 15.81 44.33 -1.13
N ARG A 26 16.48 44.23 0.02
CA ARG A 26 15.94 43.74 1.31
C ARG A 26 15.24 44.94 1.95
N ARG A 27 14.18 44.90 2.75
CA ARG A 27 13.30 43.91 3.44
C ARG A 27 11.96 44.69 3.60
N VAL A 28 10.80 44.12 3.88
CA VAL A 28 10.35 43.71 5.23
C VAL A 28 9.20 42.73 5.05
N VAL A 29 9.39 41.48 5.48
CA VAL A 29 8.28 40.65 5.95
C VAL A 29 8.57 40.35 7.41
N LYS A 30 7.59 40.71 8.23
CA LYS A 30 7.52 40.59 9.68
C LYS A 30 8.00 39.21 10.13
N LEU A 31 9.08 39.18 10.92
CA LEU A 31 9.39 38.03 11.77
C LEU A 31 8.38 38.03 12.91
N GLU A 32 7.59 36.98 13.00
CA GLU A 32 6.97 36.57 14.25
C GLU A 32 7.59 35.23 14.63
N VAL A 33 8.43 35.26 15.67
CA VAL A 33 9.22 34.13 16.16
C VAL A 33 8.49 33.53 17.36
N ARG A 34 7.96 32.33 17.12
CA ARG A 34 8.08 31.11 17.93
C ARG A 34 7.22 30.93 19.19
N ALA A 35 6.52 29.79 19.22
CA ALA A 35 6.69 28.76 20.25
C ALA A 35 6.83 27.37 19.56
N PRO A 36 7.74 26.48 20.01
CA PRO A 36 7.95 25.14 19.45
C PRO A 36 7.29 24.04 20.29
N ALA A 37 7.38 22.81 19.74
CA ALA A 37 7.12 21.50 20.34
C ALA A 37 5.69 20.96 20.24
N ASP A 38 5.44 20.22 19.16
CA ASP A 38 5.06 18.80 19.27
C ASP A 38 5.73 18.07 18.09
N ASP A 39 6.98 17.68 18.30
CA ASP A 39 7.72 16.81 17.41
C ASP A 39 7.09 15.41 17.44
N ASN A 40 6.24 15.11 16.46
CA ASN A 40 6.01 13.72 16.07
C ASN A 40 6.31 13.54 14.58
N PRO A 41 7.55 13.14 14.21
CA PRO A 41 7.96 13.00 12.82
C PRO A 41 7.26 11.86 12.05
N LEU A 42 6.28 11.18 12.65
CA LEU A 42 5.51 10.11 12.02
C LEU A 42 4.29 10.58 11.21
N ASN A 43 3.80 11.81 11.41
CA ASN A 43 2.60 12.29 10.70
C ASN A 43 2.87 12.94 9.34
N ASP A 44 4.09 13.42 9.08
CA ASP A 44 4.44 14.11 7.82
C ASP A 44 5.11 13.21 6.76
N LEU A 45 5.29 11.90 7.05
CA LEU A 45 5.84 10.94 6.10
C LEU A 45 4.83 10.41 5.06
N TYR A 46 3.59 10.89 5.11
CA TYR A 46 2.56 10.57 4.13
C TYR A 46 1.98 11.83 3.51
N MET A 47 2.79 12.58 2.75
CA MET A 47 2.37 13.37 1.58
C MET A 47 3.55 14.19 1.04
N ILE A 48 4.33 13.67 0.07
CA ILE A 48 5.14 14.55 -0.80
C ILE A 48 4.98 14.18 -2.29
N SER A 49 4.15 15.02 -2.92
CA SER A 49 4.12 15.55 -4.29
C SER A 49 4.11 14.63 -5.52
N THR A 50 3.02 14.74 -6.30
CA THR A 50 3.04 15.39 -7.63
C THR A 50 1.64 15.90 -8.00
N SER A 51 1.52 17.21 -8.25
CA SER A 51 0.35 17.96 -8.76
C SER A 51 -0.97 17.92 -7.94
N LYS A 52 -1.48 19.12 -7.61
CA LYS A 52 -2.74 19.37 -6.87
C LYS A 52 -4.02 18.90 -7.59
N SER A 53 -3.96 18.27 -8.76
CA SER A 53 -5.15 17.96 -9.58
C SER A 53 -5.54 16.48 -9.70
N GLN A 54 -4.81 15.49 -9.15
CA GLN A 54 -5.16 14.08 -9.41
C GLN A 54 -5.01 13.01 -8.31
N ARG A 55 -4.75 13.32 -7.03
CA ARG A 55 -4.81 12.27 -5.98
C ARG A 55 -5.43 12.74 -4.67
N THR A 56 -6.74 12.90 -4.67
CA THR A 56 -7.51 12.66 -3.44
C THR A 56 -7.36 11.17 -3.12
N ALA A 57 -6.57 10.84 -2.10
CA ALA A 57 -6.50 9.48 -1.59
C ALA A 57 -7.93 9.01 -1.26
N LYS A 58 -8.39 7.96 -1.95
CA LYS A 58 -9.72 7.39 -1.74
C LYS A 58 -9.70 6.66 -0.40
N CYS A 59 -10.19 7.31 0.64
CA CYS A 59 -10.14 6.75 1.98
C CYS A 59 -11.18 5.64 2.14
N LEU A 60 -10.78 4.44 2.55
CA LEU A 60 -11.68 3.30 2.73
C LEU A 60 -12.38 3.36 4.08
N ASN A 61 -11.62 3.61 5.14
CA ASN A 61 -12.11 3.72 6.52
C ASN A 61 -11.04 4.39 7.40
N PHE A 62 -11.39 4.73 8.64
CA PHE A 62 -10.49 5.33 9.65
C PHE A 62 -9.87 6.66 9.21
N CYS A 63 -10.59 7.39 8.37
CA CYS A 63 -10.15 8.65 7.76
C CYS A 63 -10.06 9.77 8.79
N ASN A 64 -9.08 10.66 8.64
CA ASN A 64 -9.02 11.88 9.44
C ASN A 64 -10.25 12.76 9.17
N SER A 65 -10.59 13.60 10.15
CA SER A 65 -11.70 14.54 10.06
C SER A 65 -11.60 15.37 8.76
N GLY A 66 -12.59 15.24 7.88
CA GLY A 66 -12.66 15.98 6.62
C GLY A 66 -12.48 15.12 5.35
N ILE A 67 -12.04 13.86 5.47
CA ILE A 67 -12.02 12.93 4.34
C ILE A 67 -13.13 11.90 4.54
N PRO A 68 -14.23 11.93 3.78
CA PRO A 68 -15.28 10.93 3.91
C PRO A 68 -14.77 9.57 3.39
N PRO A 69 -15.17 8.46 4.04
CA PRO A 69 -14.91 7.13 3.52
C PRO A 69 -15.67 6.92 2.20
N VAL A 70 -15.06 6.14 1.30
CA VAL A 70 -15.67 5.75 0.04
C VAL A 70 -16.91 4.89 0.31
N GLN A 71 -18.07 5.34 -0.16
CA GLN A 71 -19.34 4.63 0.06
C GLN A 71 -19.67 3.61 -1.04
N ASN A 72 -19.12 3.77 -2.25
CA ASN A 72 -19.28 2.82 -3.35
C ASN A 72 -17.92 2.27 -3.77
N LEU A 73 -17.71 0.98 -3.55
CA LEU A 73 -16.47 0.27 -3.83
C LEU A 73 -16.47 -0.44 -5.19
N ASP A 74 -17.55 -0.32 -5.97
CA ASP A 74 -17.66 -0.95 -7.28
C ASP A 74 -16.57 -0.46 -8.24
N GLY A 75 -15.93 -1.41 -8.93
CA GLY A 75 -14.77 -1.17 -9.79
C GLY A 75 -13.51 -0.63 -9.09
N LEU A 76 -13.54 -0.40 -7.76
CA LEU A 76 -12.37 0.09 -7.04
C LEU A 76 -11.36 -1.04 -6.83
N THR A 77 -10.15 -0.85 -7.36
CA THR A 77 -9.00 -1.77 -7.24
C THR A 77 -7.85 -1.12 -6.47
N TRP A 78 -6.89 -1.93 -6.02
CA TRP A 78 -5.66 -1.45 -5.38
C TRP A 78 -4.81 -0.57 -6.28
N GLY A 79 -4.97 -0.67 -7.61
CA GLY A 79 -4.32 0.21 -8.59
C GLY A 79 -4.79 1.67 -8.50
N HIS A 80 -5.95 1.94 -7.91
CA HIS A 80 -6.46 3.30 -7.69
C HIS A 80 -5.83 3.98 -6.46
N GLY A 81 -4.97 3.28 -5.72
CA GLY A 81 -4.35 3.79 -4.49
C GLY A 81 -5.34 4.13 -3.36
N PRO A 82 -6.40 3.34 -3.10
CA PRO A 82 -7.23 3.58 -1.93
C PRO A 82 -6.44 3.35 -0.65
N THR A 83 -6.85 3.97 0.46
CA THR A 83 -6.12 3.86 1.71
C THR A 83 -6.98 3.86 2.95
N PHE A 84 -6.54 3.16 3.99
CA PHE A 84 -7.06 3.37 5.34
C PHE A 84 -6.37 4.58 5.97
N GLY A 85 -7.16 5.40 6.66
CA GLY A 85 -6.63 6.48 7.46
C GLY A 85 -6.00 5.99 8.76
N SER A 86 -5.66 6.94 9.63
CA SER A 86 -4.90 6.72 10.86
C SER A 86 -5.74 6.85 12.13
N GLN A 87 -7.06 6.99 12.02
CA GLN A 87 -7.90 7.11 13.20
C GLN A 87 -7.92 5.80 14.00
N PRO A 88 -7.89 5.87 15.34
CA PRO A 88 -7.98 4.68 16.19
C PRO A 88 -9.27 3.88 15.93
N ILE A 89 -9.15 2.57 15.86
CA ILE A 89 -10.29 1.66 15.77
C ILE A 89 -10.98 1.59 17.14
N SER A 90 -12.17 2.18 17.25
CA SER A 90 -12.88 2.30 18.53
C SER A 90 -13.94 1.21 18.77
N ASN A 91 -14.39 0.51 17.73
CA ASN A 91 -15.44 -0.50 17.84
C ASN A 91 -15.30 -1.60 16.78
N PHE A 92 -15.89 -2.76 17.09
CA PHE A 92 -15.82 -3.96 16.26
C PHE A 92 -16.48 -3.80 14.89
N ASN A 93 -17.63 -3.14 14.80
CA ASN A 93 -18.34 -2.96 13.53
C ASN A 93 -17.51 -2.16 12.51
N THR A 94 -16.79 -1.14 12.98
CA THR A 94 -15.91 -0.33 12.12
C THR A 94 -14.69 -1.13 11.68
N PHE A 95 -14.16 -1.99 12.56
CA PHE A 95 -13.10 -2.93 12.20
C PHE A 95 -13.56 -3.93 11.13
N GLN A 96 -14.73 -4.54 11.32
CA GLN A 96 -15.32 -5.49 10.39
C GLN A 96 -15.62 -4.86 9.02
N SER A 97 -16.13 -3.62 8.98
CA SER A 97 -16.35 -2.91 7.71
C SER A 97 -15.04 -2.57 6.99
N GLY A 98 -13.94 -2.37 7.72
CA GLY A 98 -12.60 -2.30 7.17
C GLY A 98 -12.20 -3.57 6.42
N PHE A 99 -12.42 -4.74 7.02
CA PHE A 99 -12.17 -6.02 6.33
C PHE A 99 -13.08 -6.26 5.14
N GLN A 100 -14.35 -5.87 5.21
CA GLN A 100 -15.26 -5.95 4.06
C GLN A 100 -14.73 -5.11 2.89
N SER A 101 -14.24 -3.90 3.19
CA SER A 101 -13.62 -3.03 2.18
C SER A 101 -12.36 -3.63 1.59
N LEU A 102 -11.48 -4.22 2.42
CA LEU A 102 -10.30 -4.97 1.97
C LEU A 102 -10.69 -6.12 1.03
N ALA A 103 -11.74 -6.88 1.38
CA ALA A 103 -12.20 -8.01 0.59
C ALA A 103 -12.72 -7.57 -0.78
N ILE A 104 -13.61 -6.58 -0.84
CA ILE A 104 -14.20 -6.08 -2.09
C ILE A 104 -13.12 -5.52 -3.03
N VAL A 105 -12.22 -4.67 -2.51
CA VAL A 105 -11.16 -4.07 -3.34
C VAL A 105 -10.18 -5.13 -3.84
N SER A 106 -9.87 -6.15 -3.02
CA SER A 106 -9.03 -7.28 -3.41
C SER A 106 -9.70 -8.17 -4.46
N GLN A 107 -11.02 -8.41 -4.33
CA GLN A 107 -11.81 -9.14 -5.32
C GLN A 107 -11.79 -8.45 -6.69
N ASN A 108 -12.10 -7.15 -6.71
CA ASN A 108 -12.06 -6.34 -7.93
C ASN A 108 -10.66 -6.36 -8.57
N THR A 109 -9.62 -6.28 -7.74
CA THR A 109 -8.23 -6.33 -8.19
C THR A 109 -7.88 -7.68 -8.81
N ALA A 110 -8.23 -8.78 -8.16
CA ALA A 110 -8.01 -10.13 -8.68
C ALA A 110 -8.74 -10.34 -10.02
N SER A 111 -9.97 -9.86 -10.16
CA SER A 111 -10.73 -9.92 -11.41
C SER A 111 -10.02 -9.19 -12.56
N VAL A 112 -9.45 -8.01 -12.30
CA VAL A 112 -8.64 -7.28 -13.30
C VAL A 112 -7.36 -8.04 -13.64
N TRP A 113 -6.70 -8.68 -12.69
CA TRP A 113 -5.48 -9.46 -12.96
C TRP A 113 -5.78 -10.70 -13.82
N GLN A 114 -6.92 -11.33 -13.62
CA GLN A 114 -7.37 -12.49 -14.41
C GLN A 114 -7.62 -12.16 -15.89
N SER A 115 -7.85 -10.90 -16.24
CA SER A 115 -8.08 -10.51 -17.65
C SER A 115 -6.80 -10.51 -18.52
N GLY A 116 -5.64 -10.88 -17.96
CA GLY A 116 -4.47 -11.35 -18.72
C GLY A 116 -3.50 -10.30 -19.26
N ASN A 117 -3.71 -9.00 -19.01
CA ASN A 117 -2.89 -7.90 -19.56
C ASN A 117 -2.08 -7.12 -18.51
N ILE A 118 -1.88 -7.68 -17.32
CA ILE A 118 -1.18 -6.99 -16.24
C ILE A 118 0.30 -7.37 -16.17
N GLN A 119 1.17 -6.37 -16.07
CA GLN A 119 2.60 -6.59 -15.91
C GLN A 119 2.94 -6.92 -14.45
N PHE A 120 3.99 -7.73 -14.22
CA PHE A 120 4.42 -8.08 -12.87
C PHE A 120 4.68 -6.85 -11.98
N GLY A 121 5.30 -5.79 -12.52
CA GLY A 121 5.54 -4.55 -11.78
C GLY A 121 4.24 -3.88 -11.27
N GLN A 122 3.15 -3.97 -12.04
CA GLN A 122 1.84 -3.46 -11.60
C GLN A 122 1.21 -4.34 -10.52
N ILE A 123 1.31 -5.67 -10.66
CA ILE A 123 0.89 -6.62 -9.61
C ILE A 123 1.64 -6.34 -8.31
N GLN A 124 2.97 -6.20 -8.38
CA GLN A 124 3.82 -5.94 -7.21
C GLN A 124 3.39 -4.66 -6.50
N GLN A 125 3.17 -3.55 -7.24
CA GLN A 125 2.71 -2.29 -6.66
C GLN A 125 1.33 -2.42 -6.02
N GLN A 126 0.38 -3.07 -6.69
CA GLN A 126 -0.98 -3.23 -6.17
C GLN A 126 -1.02 -4.15 -4.94
N LEU A 127 -0.26 -5.23 -4.95
CA LEU A 127 -0.09 -6.12 -3.80
C LEU A 127 0.53 -5.36 -2.62
N GLN A 128 1.56 -4.55 -2.88
CA GLN A 128 2.16 -3.72 -1.84
C GLN A 128 1.14 -2.74 -1.25
N VAL A 129 0.36 -2.03 -2.07
CA VAL A 129 -0.67 -1.10 -1.59
C VAL A 129 -1.69 -1.84 -0.71
N MET A 130 -2.15 -3.02 -1.13
CA MET A 130 -3.05 -3.85 -0.33
C MET A 130 -2.45 -4.23 1.02
N VAL A 131 -1.24 -4.78 1.02
CA VAL A 131 -0.57 -5.28 2.23
C VAL A 131 -0.23 -4.16 3.21
N ILE A 132 0.20 -3.00 2.72
CA ILE A 132 0.46 -1.83 3.58
C ILE A 132 -0.84 -1.30 4.20
N ASN A 133 -1.93 -1.28 3.44
CA ASN A 133 -3.23 -0.88 3.96
C ASN A 133 -3.78 -1.87 4.99
N TYR A 134 -3.59 -3.17 4.74
CA TYR A 134 -3.91 -4.20 5.71
C TYR A 134 -3.09 -4.01 6.99
N TYR A 135 -1.77 -3.82 6.87
CA TYR A 135 -0.88 -3.53 7.99
C TYR A 135 -1.33 -2.32 8.82
N ARG A 136 -1.71 -1.21 8.19
CA ARG A 136 -2.21 -0.03 8.91
C ARG A 136 -3.45 -0.32 9.75
N MET A 137 -4.32 -1.20 9.27
CA MET A 137 -5.51 -1.59 10.01
C MET A 137 -5.16 -2.47 11.22
N VAL A 138 -4.30 -3.47 11.04
CA VAL A 138 -4.01 -4.46 12.11
C VAL A 138 -2.86 -4.07 13.04
N SER A 139 -1.99 -3.13 12.65
CA SER A 139 -0.89 -2.64 13.50
C SER A 139 -1.38 -1.97 14.77
N GLN A 140 -2.58 -1.37 14.74
CA GLN A 140 -3.24 -0.82 15.93
C GLN A 140 -3.62 -1.88 16.97
N LEU A 141 -3.59 -3.16 16.60
CA LEU A 141 -3.87 -4.30 17.48
C LEU A 141 -2.60 -4.84 18.15
N GLN A 142 -1.45 -4.21 17.94
CA GLN A 142 -0.25 -4.54 18.69
C GLN A 142 -0.54 -4.36 20.18
N GLY A 143 -0.35 -5.43 20.96
CA GLY A 143 -0.72 -5.43 22.38
C GLY A 143 -2.09 -6.03 22.70
N GLY A 144 -2.93 -6.35 21.71
CA GLY A 144 -4.22 -7.00 21.90
C GLY A 144 -5.38 -6.31 21.18
N CYS A 145 -6.58 -6.90 21.30
CA CYS A 145 -7.82 -6.34 20.76
C CYS A 145 -8.83 -6.02 21.87
N SER A 146 -8.80 -4.78 22.36
CA SER A 146 -9.68 -4.32 23.46
C SER A 146 -11.16 -4.23 23.05
N PHE A 147 -11.46 -3.93 21.78
CA PHE A 147 -12.84 -3.86 21.30
C PHE A 147 -13.43 -5.22 20.91
N CYS A 148 -12.61 -6.28 20.84
CA CYS A 148 -13.07 -7.63 20.52
C CYS A 148 -13.80 -8.29 21.70
N THR A 149 -13.56 -7.84 22.92
CA THR A 149 -14.16 -8.43 24.14
C THR A 149 -15.54 -7.87 24.47
N LEU A 150 -16.05 -6.90 23.70
CA LEU A 150 -17.19 -6.06 24.08
C LEU A 150 -18.57 -6.47 23.53
N GLY A 151 -18.72 -7.49 22.66
CA GLY A 151 -20.04 -7.80 22.09
C GLY A 151 -20.40 -9.26 21.83
N GLY A 152 -19.91 -10.17 22.66
CA GLY A 152 -20.46 -11.52 22.77
C GLY A 152 -20.32 -12.39 21.51
N GLN A 153 -21.10 -13.46 21.43
CA GLN A 153 -20.97 -14.50 20.40
C GLN A 153 -21.41 -14.07 18.99
N ASP A 154 -22.30 -13.07 18.88
CA ASP A 154 -22.85 -12.62 17.59
C ASP A 154 -21.77 -11.96 16.69
N TYR A 155 -20.77 -11.33 17.29
CA TYR A 155 -19.60 -10.80 16.57
C TYR A 155 -18.72 -11.91 15.98
N GLY A 156 -18.66 -13.07 16.64
CA GLY A 156 -17.85 -14.20 16.18
C GLY A 156 -18.29 -14.71 14.81
N PHE A 157 -19.59 -14.94 14.63
CA PHE A 157 -20.13 -15.50 13.38
C PHE A 157 -20.00 -14.53 12.20
N GLN A 158 -20.38 -13.27 12.37
CA GLN A 158 -20.31 -12.28 11.28
C GLN A 158 -18.87 -12.00 10.85
N PHE A 159 -17.95 -11.98 11.81
CA PHE A 159 -16.53 -11.79 11.55
C PHE A 159 -15.90 -13.01 10.89
N GLN A 160 -16.25 -14.22 11.31
CA GLN A 160 -15.79 -15.45 10.65
C GLN A 160 -16.09 -15.40 9.15
N ASN A 161 -17.35 -15.11 8.77
CA ASN A 161 -17.72 -15.04 7.36
C ASN A 161 -16.94 -13.94 6.62
N THR A 162 -16.82 -12.75 7.23
CA THR A 162 -16.08 -11.62 6.64
C THR A 162 -14.60 -11.96 6.39
N ILE A 163 -13.92 -12.56 7.37
CA ILE A 163 -12.52 -12.94 7.27
C ILE A 163 -12.29 -14.10 6.31
N SER A 164 -13.16 -15.11 6.30
CA SER A 164 -13.09 -16.20 5.32
C SER A 164 -13.18 -15.65 3.89
N GLN A 165 -14.12 -14.74 3.61
CA GLN A 165 -14.22 -14.11 2.29
C GLN A 165 -12.97 -13.31 1.94
N PHE A 166 -12.42 -12.52 2.88
CA PHE A 166 -11.17 -11.80 2.66
C PHE A 166 -10.02 -12.74 2.29
N PHE A 167 -9.82 -13.84 3.02
CA PHE A 167 -8.74 -14.78 2.71
C PHE A 167 -8.95 -15.54 1.40
N ILE A 168 -10.19 -15.82 0.99
CA ILE A 168 -10.48 -16.34 -0.35
C ILE A 168 -10.00 -15.34 -1.43
N GLN A 169 -10.23 -14.04 -1.26
CA GLN A 169 -9.75 -13.04 -2.21
C GLN A 169 -8.23 -12.92 -2.22
N VAL A 170 -7.58 -12.94 -1.05
CA VAL A 170 -6.11 -12.98 -0.95
C VAL A 170 -5.55 -14.22 -1.65
N GLN A 171 -6.15 -15.40 -1.42
CA GLN A 171 -5.76 -16.62 -2.12
C GLN A 171 -5.88 -16.48 -3.63
N GLY A 172 -6.96 -15.89 -4.13
CA GLY A 172 -7.15 -15.62 -5.57
C GLY A 172 -6.01 -14.77 -6.14
N MET A 173 -5.64 -13.69 -5.45
CA MET A 173 -4.51 -12.84 -5.83
C MET A 173 -3.18 -13.61 -5.81
N LEU A 174 -2.91 -14.37 -4.74
CA LEU A 174 -1.68 -15.15 -4.61
C LEU A 174 -1.59 -16.27 -5.66
N SER A 175 -2.70 -16.92 -5.99
CA SER A 175 -2.77 -17.97 -7.01
C SER A 175 -2.41 -17.43 -8.40
N ILE A 176 -2.86 -16.22 -8.73
CA ILE A 176 -2.47 -15.54 -9.98
C ILE A 176 -0.96 -15.28 -10.01
N ILE A 177 -0.39 -14.80 -8.91
CA ILE A 177 1.05 -14.53 -8.81
C ILE A 177 1.86 -15.82 -8.95
N THR A 178 1.51 -16.87 -8.21
CA THR A 178 2.26 -18.13 -8.21
C THR A 178 2.14 -18.88 -9.53
N SER A 179 1.01 -18.76 -10.23
CA SER A 179 0.81 -19.39 -11.55
C SER A 179 1.45 -18.61 -12.70
N GLN A 180 1.30 -17.28 -12.74
CA GLN A 180 1.77 -16.46 -13.86
C GLN A 180 3.22 -15.99 -13.71
N PHE A 181 3.72 -15.85 -12.48
CA PHE A 181 5.04 -15.29 -12.18
C PHE A 181 5.85 -16.09 -11.15
N PRO A 182 5.99 -17.43 -11.30
CA PRO A 182 6.68 -18.26 -10.31
C PRO A 182 8.14 -17.84 -10.08
N GLY A 183 8.85 -17.40 -11.13
CA GLY A 183 10.24 -16.94 -11.04
C GLY A 183 10.44 -15.60 -10.31
N ALA A 184 9.37 -14.86 -10.04
CA ALA A 184 9.43 -13.53 -9.42
C ALA A 184 8.99 -13.52 -7.95
N LEU A 185 8.61 -14.67 -7.37
CA LEU A 185 8.17 -14.79 -5.97
C LEU A 185 9.21 -14.26 -4.98
N GLY A 186 10.51 -14.48 -5.25
CA GLY A 186 11.59 -13.97 -4.41
C GLY A 186 11.61 -12.44 -4.29
N GLN A 187 11.13 -11.73 -5.32
CA GLN A 187 11.05 -10.26 -5.31
C GLN A 187 9.93 -9.72 -4.41
N LEU A 188 8.95 -10.56 -4.07
CA LEU A 188 7.84 -10.24 -3.19
C LEU A 188 8.08 -10.65 -1.74
N GLY A 189 9.27 -11.16 -1.41
CA GLY A 189 9.58 -11.73 -0.08
C GLY A 189 9.26 -10.79 1.08
N SER A 190 9.62 -9.51 0.99
CA SER A 190 9.30 -8.51 2.04
C SER A 190 7.78 -8.25 2.14
N ILE A 191 7.08 -8.19 1.01
CA ILE A 191 5.63 -8.01 0.95
C ILE A 191 4.93 -9.21 1.59
N PHE A 192 5.39 -10.44 1.31
CA PHE A 192 4.84 -11.65 1.92
C PHE A 192 5.13 -11.74 3.41
N GLN A 193 6.28 -11.27 3.89
CA GLN A 193 6.57 -11.19 5.32
C GLN A 193 5.60 -10.25 6.04
N ILE A 194 5.33 -9.07 5.47
CA ILE A 194 4.34 -8.14 6.04
C ILE A 194 2.95 -8.77 6.00
N LEU A 195 2.56 -9.39 4.89
CA LEU A 195 1.27 -10.09 4.76
C LEU A 195 1.12 -11.19 5.82
N ASN A 196 2.15 -12.01 6.02
CA ASN A 196 2.17 -13.07 7.04
C ASN A 196 1.93 -12.51 8.45
N ALA A 197 2.58 -11.40 8.81
CA ALA A 197 2.36 -10.73 10.09
C ALA A 197 0.93 -10.17 10.22
N CYS A 198 0.37 -9.61 9.13
CA CYS A 198 -1.00 -9.11 9.16
C CYS A 198 -2.03 -10.23 9.34
N ILE A 199 -1.81 -11.36 8.67
CA ILE A 199 -2.61 -12.57 8.81
C ILE A 199 -2.54 -13.08 10.25
N GLN A 200 -1.34 -13.15 10.84
CA GLN A 200 -1.16 -13.53 12.25
C GLN A 200 -1.97 -12.66 13.20
N ALA A 201 -1.85 -11.33 13.12
CA ALA A 201 -2.63 -10.43 13.98
C ALA A 201 -4.15 -10.62 13.79
N THR A 202 -4.59 -10.93 12.58
CA THR A 202 -6.00 -11.24 12.30
C THR A 202 -6.43 -12.55 12.97
N PHE A 203 -5.58 -13.57 12.99
CA PHE A 203 -5.84 -14.78 13.78
C PHE A 203 -5.81 -14.52 15.29
N GLY A 204 -5.06 -13.52 15.76
CA GLY A 204 -5.17 -13.01 17.12
C GLY A 204 -6.58 -12.55 17.45
N VAL A 205 -7.25 -11.84 16.53
CA VAL A 205 -8.66 -11.45 16.66
C VAL A 205 -9.58 -12.66 16.64
N VAL A 206 -9.42 -13.56 15.66
CA VAL A 206 -10.21 -14.80 15.53
C VAL A 206 -10.17 -15.61 16.84
N ASN A 207 -8.98 -15.78 17.42
CA ASN A 207 -8.77 -16.48 18.69
C ASN A 207 -9.42 -15.74 19.87
N THR A 208 -9.27 -14.41 19.94
CA THR A 208 -9.89 -13.56 20.97
C THR A 208 -11.43 -13.66 20.96
N LEU A 209 -12.02 -13.81 19.78
CA LEU A 209 -13.47 -13.99 19.60
C LEU A 209 -13.94 -15.44 19.84
N GLY A 210 -13.04 -16.37 20.16
CA GLY A 210 -13.37 -17.79 20.34
C GLY A 210 -13.74 -18.53 19.05
N ILE A 211 -13.40 -17.97 17.88
CA ILE A 211 -13.64 -18.62 16.59
C ILE A 211 -12.55 -19.66 16.35
N SER A 212 -12.94 -20.86 15.91
CA SER A 212 -11.96 -21.88 15.52
C SER A 212 -11.19 -21.43 14.28
N ILE A 213 -9.85 -21.42 14.35
CA ILE A 213 -8.99 -21.14 13.19
C ILE A 213 -9.33 -22.06 12.01
N GLY A 214 -9.65 -23.33 12.31
CA GLY A 214 -10.05 -24.33 11.32
C GLY A 214 -11.30 -23.93 10.52
N SER A 215 -12.27 -23.25 11.14
CA SER A 215 -13.48 -22.82 10.45
C SER A 215 -13.23 -21.66 9.49
N VAL A 216 -12.16 -20.89 9.70
CA VAL A 216 -11.74 -19.80 8.81
C VAL A 216 -10.96 -20.35 7.62
N ILE A 217 -10.05 -21.29 7.85
CA ILE A 217 -9.12 -21.78 6.82
C ILE A 217 -9.61 -23.02 6.05
N GLY A 218 -10.71 -23.65 6.48
CA GLY A 218 -11.17 -24.94 5.93
C GLY A 218 -11.44 -24.96 4.43
N ASN A 219 -11.71 -23.79 3.83
CA ASN A 219 -11.97 -23.65 2.38
C ASN A 219 -10.78 -23.02 1.63
N LEU A 220 -9.64 -22.83 2.28
CA LEU A 220 -8.45 -22.24 1.67
C LEU A 220 -7.51 -23.32 1.14
N ASP A 221 -6.92 -23.07 -0.03
CA ASP A 221 -5.76 -23.81 -0.52
C ASP A 221 -4.51 -23.32 0.21
N LEU A 222 -4.16 -24.03 1.29
CA LEU A 222 -3.00 -23.71 2.11
C LEU A 222 -1.68 -23.79 1.33
N GLY A 223 -1.62 -24.55 0.23
CA GLY A 223 -0.44 -24.67 -0.62
C GLY A 223 -0.08 -23.34 -1.29
N VAL A 224 -1.07 -22.57 -1.74
CA VAL A 224 -0.86 -21.24 -2.33
C VAL A 224 -0.20 -20.28 -1.33
N PHE A 225 -0.64 -20.31 -0.07
CA PHE A 225 -0.08 -19.49 0.99
C PHE A 225 1.31 -19.96 1.41
N GLN A 226 1.53 -21.28 1.48
CA GLN A 226 2.84 -21.86 1.79
C GLN A 226 3.90 -21.48 0.75
N ASN A 227 3.53 -21.45 -0.54
CA ASN A 227 4.42 -20.97 -1.61
C ASN A 227 4.83 -19.49 -1.45
N CYS A 228 4.04 -18.73 -0.69
CA CYS A 228 4.33 -17.34 -0.33
C CYS A 228 4.97 -17.22 1.08
N GLY A 229 5.36 -18.34 1.72
CA GLY A 229 5.96 -18.35 3.05
C GLY A 229 4.99 -18.12 4.22
N ILE A 230 3.67 -18.25 3.98
CA ILE A 230 2.63 -18.09 5.00
C ILE A 230 2.21 -19.48 5.50
N ASN A 231 2.42 -19.74 6.79
CA ASN A 231 2.16 -21.05 7.38
C ASN A 231 1.11 -20.97 8.49
N PHE A 232 -0.15 -21.26 8.13
CA PHE A 232 -1.28 -21.23 9.07
C PHE A 232 -1.14 -22.22 10.23
N ASN A 233 -0.43 -23.34 10.06
CA ASN A 233 -0.25 -24.32 11.14
C ASN A 233 0.53 -23.72 12.33
N SER A 234 1.40 -22.74 12.07
CA SER A 234 2.11 -22.02 13.13
C SER A 234 1.18 -21.16 13.99
N PHE A 235 0.01 -20.78 13.48
CA PHE A 235 -0.93 -19.90 14.19
C PHE A 235 -1.82 -20.67 15.15
N ILE A 236 -2.14 -21.93 14.83
CA ILE A 236 -3.07 -22.77 15.61
C ILE A 236 -2.61 -22.95 17.06
N ASN A 237 -1.30 -23.11 17.26
CA ASN A 237 -0.72 -23.32 18.59
C ASN A 237 -0.18 -22.04 19.25
N SER A 238 -0.36 -20.90 18.60
CA SER A 238 0.16 -19.62 19.09
C SER A 238 -0.83 -18.94 20.02
N SER A 239 -0.32 -18.29 21.07
CA SER A 239 -1.14 -17.45 21.94
C SER A 239 -1.67 -16.21 21.17
N PRO A 240 -2.85 -15.66 21.53
CA PRO A 240 -3.35 -14.42 20.93
C PRO A 240 -2.32 -13.28 20.99
N MET A 241 -1.60 -13.14 22.11
CA MET A 241 -0.61 -12.08 22.28
C MET A 241 0.58 -12.22 21.32
N SER A 242 1.10 -13.45 21.12
CA SER A 242 2.16 -13.69 20.14
C SER A 242 1.69 -13.39 18.72
N LEU A 243 0.43 -13.70 18.40
CA LEU A 243 -0.17 -13.41 17.10
C LEU A 243 -0.29 -11.90 16.86
N PHE A 244 -0.73 -11.14 17.85
CA PHE A 244 -0.80 -9.68 17.77
C PHE A 244 0.57 -9.02 17.65
N ASN A 245 1.59 -9.50 18.36
CA ASN A 245 2.92 -8.89 18.35
C ASN A 245 3.69 -9.09 17.03
N SER A 246 3.23 -9.98 16.16
CA SER A 246 3.83 -10.21 14.84
C SER A 246 3.88 -8.95 13.96
N VAL A 247 2.91 -8.03 14.08
CA VAL A 247 2.91 -6.78 13.29
C VAL A 247 3.99 -5.80 13.76
N GLY A 248 4.41 -5.87 15.02
CA GLY A 248 5.53 -5.06 15.52
C GLY A 248 6.86 -5.46 14.89
N SER A 249 7.06 -6.75 14.58
CA SER A 249 8.34 -7.24 14.03
C SER A 249 8.60 -6.81 12.59
N VAL A 250 7.55 -6.43 11.85
CA VAL A 250 7.66 -6.01 10.44
C VAL A 250 7.65 -4.49 10.25
N GLN A 251 7.59 -3.69 11.32
CA GLN A 251 7.50 -2.23 11.22
C GLN A 251 8.69 -1.61 10.43
N GLY A 252 9.91 -2.10 10.66
CA GLY A 252 11.09 -1.64 9.90
C GLY A 252 11.02 -2.01 8.42
N ILE A 253 10.48 -3.19 8.09
CA ILE A 253 10.29 -3.65 6.71
C ILE A 253 9.24 -2.78 6.02
N VAL A 254 8.15 -2.45 6.71
CA VAL A 254 7.11 -1.54 6.21
C VAL A 254 7.71 -0.17 5.86
N GLN A 255 8.48 0.43 6.77
CA GLN A 255 9.14 1.73 6.53
C GLN A 255 10.04 1.69 5.28
N GLN A 256 10.89 0.67 5.16
CA GLN A 256 11.76 0.47 3.99
C GLN A 256 10.97 0.23 2.69
N THR A 257 9.90 -0.54 2.74
CA THR A 257 9.06 -0.87 1.59
C THR A 257 8.30 0.36 1.10
N THR A 258 7.88 1.24 2.01
CA THR A 258 7.30 2.55 1.68
C THR A 258 8.32 3.57 1.16
N GLN A 259 9.60 3.49 1.54
CA GLN A 259 10.62 4.44 1.06
C GLN A 259 11.22 4.03 -0.30
N SER A 260 11.52 2.75 -0.49
CA SER A 260 12.24 2.24 -1.67
C SER A 260 11.44 2.35 -2.97
N ASN A 261 10.13 2.10 -2.96
CA ASN A 261 9.31 2.08 -4.18
C ASN A 261 8.69 3.43 -4.57
N PHE A 262 8.55 4.37 -3.63
CA PHE A 262 8.13 5.75 -3.97
C PHE A 262 9.28 6.59 -4.55
N GLY A 263 10.54 6.24 -4.27
CA GLY A 263 11.72 6.88 -4.86
C GLY A 263 12.13 6.36 -6.23
N GLN A 264 11.84 5.09 -6.57
CA GLN A 264 12.33 4.47 -7.81
C GLN A 264 11.26 4.27 -8.90
N GLY A 265 9.96 4.29 -8.57
CA GLY A 265 8.88 4.02 -9.54
C GLY A 265 8.37 5.21 -10.36
N PHE A 266 8.64 6.46 -9.97
CA PHE A 266 8.10 7.65 -10.66
C PHE A 266 9.06 8.35 -11.63
N GLY A 267 10.36 8.00 -11.61
CA GLY A 267 11.38 8.72 -12.37
C GLY A 267 11.71 8.18 -13.78
N GLN A 268 11.36 6.93 -14.11
CA GLN A 268 11.90 6.30 -15.33
C GLN A 268 10.88 6.03 -16.45
N GLY A 269 9.57 6.24 -16.23
CA GLY A 269 8.53 5.87 -17.21
C GLY A 269 7.83 7.01 -17.95
N PHE A 270 7.88 8.26 -17.45
CA PHE A 270 7.03 9.35 -17.97
C PHE A 270 7.75 10.36 -18.88
N GLY A 271 9.05 10.20 -19.13
CA GLY A 271 9.87 11.20 -19.83
C GLY A 271 10.10 11.00 -21.33
N GLN A 272 9.65 9.90 -21.96
CA GLN A 272 10.07 9.57 -23.34
C GLN A 272 8.95 9.51 -24.39
N GLY A 273 7.69 9.84 -24.05
CA GLY A 273 6.55 9.62 -24.96
C GLY A 273 5.79 10.84 -25.50
N PHE A 274 5.97 12.05 -24.97
CA PHE A 274 5.09 13.19 -25.29
C PHE A 274 5.84 14.44 -25.77
N GLY A 275 6.62 14.31 -26.85
CA GLY A 275 7.37 15.44 -27.41
C GLY A 275 7.58 15.45 -28.93
N GLN A 276 6.89 14.58 -29.68
CA GLN A 276 6.98 14.56 -31.15
C GLN A 276 5.62 14.21 -31.74
N ASP A 277 4.73 15.20 -31.79
CA ASP A 277 3.70 15.38 -32.83
C ASP A 277 2.69 16.39 -32.30
N PHE A 278 2.88 17.67 -32.62
CA PHE A 278 1.84 18.68 -32.87
C PHE A 278 2.55 19.98 -33.27
N GLY A 279 3.14 19.95 -34.47
CA GLY A 279 3.35 21.16 -35.25
C GLY A 279 2.14 21.36 -36.16
N GLY A 280 1.49 22.52 -36.09
CA GLY A 280 0.48 22.89 -37.08
C GLY A 280 -0.41 24.05 -36.67
N GLY A 281 -0.28 25.18 -37.38
CA GLY A 281 -1.43 26.03 -37.70
C GLY A 281 -1.55 27.35 -36.96
N SER A 282 -1.03 28.39 -37.61
CA SER A 282 -1.44 29.80 -37.54
C SER A 282 -2.94 30.04 -37.49
N ALA A 283 -3.40 31.08 -36.76
CA ALA A 283 -4.13 32.23 -37.33
C ALA A 283 -4.66 33.20 -36.24
N PHE A 284 -4.54 34.49 -36.58
CA PHE A 284 -5.04 35.73 -35.96
C PHE A 284 -4.32 36.29 -34.72
#